data_AF-A0AAV8WIV8-F1
#
_entry.id   AF-A0AAV8WIV8-F1
#
_cell.length_a   1.000
_cell.length_b   1.000
_cell.length_c   1.000
_cell.angle_alpha   90.00
_cell.angle_beta   90.00
_cell.angle_gamma   90.00
#
_symmetry.space_group_name_H-M   'P 1'
#
loop_
_entity.id
_entity.type
_entity.pdbx_description
1 polymer ?
#
loop_
_entity_poly.entity_id
_entity_poly.type
_entity_poly.pdbx_seq_one_letter_code
_entity_poly.pdbx_strand_id
1 'polypeptide(L)'
;MHELVAGDIQHLSQGSISTIVKRVATKFAENLRHYDHFPRIENEQRSNILRFYETYQFPSVAGCVDCTHIPIHSVFVARRVQT
;
A
#
# COMPACT_ATOMS: atom_id res chain seq x y z
N MET A 1 -12.30 -6.64 -2.97
CA MET A 1 -13.00 -5.63 -2.14
C MET A 1 -12.72 -4.27 -2.74
N HIS A 2 -13.77 -3.50 -3.00
CA HIS A 2 -13.74 -2.23 -3.73
C HIS A 2 -14.20 -1.14 -2.76
N GLU A 3 -13.34 -0.73 -1.83
CA GLU A 3 -13.63 0.38 -0.93
C GLU A 3 -13.05 1.65 -1.55
N LEU A 4 -13.86 2.28 -2.40
CA LEU A 4 -13.59 3.60 -2.93
C LEU A 4 -13.74 4.61 -1.79
N VAL A 5 -12.63 4.92 -1.11
CA VAL A 5 -12.44 6.15 -0.30
C VAL A 5 -12.36 7.34 -1.26
N ALA A 6 -13.40 7.52 -2.08
CA ALA A 6 -13.48 8.58 -3.08
C ALA A 6 -14.10 9.86 -2.50
N GLY A 7 -14.71 9.79 -1.30
CA GLY A 7 -15.33 10.95 -0.64
C GLY A 7 -14.33 11.96 -0.09
N ASP A 8 -13.17 11.51 0.40
CA ASP A 8 -12.23 12.36 1.17
C ASP A 8 -11.24 13.13 0.29
N ILE A 9 -11.08 12.71 -0.97
CA ILE A 9 -10.14 13.28 -1.95
C ILE A 9 -10.80 14.27 -2.93
N GLN A 10 -12.13 14.50 -2.83
CA GLN A 10 -12.88 15.32 -3.79
C GLN A 10 -12.41 16.78 -3.88
N HIS A 11 -11.71 17.28 -2.85
CA HIS A 11 -11.22 18.66 -2.80
C HIS A 11 -9.71 18.80 -3.06
N LEU A 12 -8.99 17.70 -3.26
CA LEU A 12 -7.53 17.72 -3.44
C LEU A 12 -7.17 17.38 -4.88
N SER A 13 -6.28 18.18 -5.47
CA SER A 13 -5.73 17.86 -6.77
C SER A 13 -4.92 16.56 -6.72
N GLN A 14 -4.85 15.84 -7.84
CA GLN A 14 -4.00 14.65 -7.98
C GLN A 14 -2.54 14.97 -7.58
N GLY A 15 -2.02 16.13 -7.98
CA GLY A 15 -0.66 16.56 -7.61
C GLY A 15 -0.46 16.76 -6.11
N SER A 16 -1.48 17.27 -5.41
CA SER A 16 -1.50 17.39 -3.95
C SER A 16 -1.46 16.00 -3.31
N ILE A 17 -2.28 15.07 -3.78
CA ILE A 17 -2.31 13.67 -3.31
C ILE A 17 -0.94 13.01 -3.51
N SER A 18 -0.37 13.07 -4.71
CA SER A 18 0.97 12.54 -4.99
C SER A 18 2.05 13.13 -4.07
N THR A 19 1.97 14.43 -3.80
CA THR A 19 2.94 15.10 -2.93
C THR A 19 2.81 14.62 -1.49
N ILE A 20 1.58 14.50 -0.97
CA ILE A 20 1.31 13.99 0.38
C ILE A 20 1.78 12.54 0.49
N VAL A 21 1.37 11.67 -0.43
CA VAL A 21 1.78 10.26 -0.47
C VAL A 21 3.30 10.14 -0.48
N LYS A 22 3.99 10.91 -1.34
CA LYS A 22 5.46 10.92 -1.38
C LYS A 22 6.06 11.33 -0.04
N ARG A 23 5.59 12.42 0.57
CA ARG A 23 6.12 12.92 1.85
C ARG A 23 5.95 11.91 2.97
N VAL A 24 4.74 11.34 3.10
CA VAL A 24 4.43 10.32 4.11
C VAL A 24 5.26 9.07 3.88
N ALA A 25 5.31 8.56 2.64
CA ALA A 25 6.10 7.37 2.30
C ALA A 25 7.59 7.57 2.59
N THR A 26 8.16 8.76 2.29
CA THR A 26 9.55 9.07 2.63
C THR A 26 9.78 9.05 4.14
N LYS A 27 8.90 9.69 4.93
CA LYS A 27 9.07 9.68 6.40
C LYS A 27 8.82 8.32 7.03
N PHE A 28 7.90 7.54 6.48
CA PHE A 28 7.71 6.15 6.88
C PHE A 28 8.96 5.32 6.58
N ALA A 29 9.51 5.43 5.36
CA ALA A 29 10.72 4.71 4.96
C ALA A 29 11.95 5.06 5.82
N GLU A 30 12.13 6.34 6.16
CA GLU A 30 13.20 6.78 7.07
C GLU A 30 13.07 6.16 8.47
N ASN A 31 11.84 5.88 8.91
CA ASN A 31 11.54 5.28 10.22
C ASN A 31 11.18 3.79 10.12
N LEU A 32 11.40 3.16 8.96
CA LEU A 32 10.89 1.82 8.70
C LEU A 32 11.36 0.82 9.74
N ARG A 33 12.62 0.92 10.18
CA ARG A 33 13.17 0.03 11.22
C ARG A 33 12.44 0.08 12.57
N HIS A 34 11.69 1.13 12.85
CA HIS A 34 10.90 1.26 14.07
C HIS A 34 9.53 0.57 13.94
N TYR A 35 8.96 0.55 12.73
CA TYR A 35 7.62 0.03 12.46
C TYR A 35 7.63 -1.36 11.80
N ASP A 36 8.74 -1.73 11.17
CA ASP A 36 8.96 -3.02 10.56
C ASP A 36 9.43 -4.02 11.63
N HIS A 37 8.48 -4.79 12.12
CA HIS A 37 8.70 -5.90 13.05
C HIS A 37 8.91 -7.23 12.30
N PHE A 38 9.29 -7.20 11.02
CA PHE A 38 9.60 -8.42 10.30
C PHE A 38 10.73 -9.18 11.00
N PRO A 39 10.55 -10.50 11.27
CA PRO A 39 11.51 -11.27 12.04
C PRO A 39 12.87 -11.32 11.33
N ARG A 40 13.93 -11.00 12.08
CA ARG A 40 15.33 -11.05 11.59
C ARG A 40 16.06 -12.33 11.96
N ILE A 41 15.48 -13.10 12.88
CA ILE A 41 16.04 -14.35 13.38
C ILE A 41 15.44 -15.50 12.58
N GLU A 42 16.30 -16.40 12.09
CA GLU A 42 15.91 -17.53 11.23
C GLU A 42 14.78 -18.38 11.84
N ASN A 43 14.85 -18.65 13.15
CA ASN A 43 13.81 -19.42 13.85
C ASN A 43 12.44 -18.73 13.83
N GLU A 44 12.39 -17.41 13.96
CA GLU A 44 11.15 -16.65 13.90
C GLU A 44 10.60 -16.60 12.46
N GLN A 45 11.48 -16.46 11.47
CA GLN A 45 11.10 -16.54 10.06
C GLN A 45 10.52 -17.92 9.72
N ARG A 46 11.14 -19.00 10.19
CA ARG A 46 10.66 -20.37 10.01
C ARG A 46 9.29 -20.58 10.66
N SER A 47 9.09 -20.03 11.86
CA SER A 47 7.79 -20.05 12.54
C SER A 47 6.71 -19.35 11.70
N ASN A 48 7.01 -18.19 11.13
CA ASN A 48 6.09 -17.52 10.22
C ASN A 48 5.79 -18.34 8.96
N ILE A 49 6.82 -18.94 8.32
CA ILE A 49 6.64 -19.79 7.14
C ILE A 49 5.70 -20.96 7.43
N LEU A 50 5.89 -21.63 8.57
CA LEU A 50 4.99 -22.71 8.99
C LEU A 50 3.57 -22.20 9.16
N ARG A 51 3.37 -21.05 9.82
CA ARG A 51 2.04 -20.47 10.01
C ARG A 51 1.34 -20.10 8.70
N PHE A 52 2.07 -19.53 7.74
CA PHE A 52 1.52 -19.23 6.40
C PHE A 52 1.13 -20.50 5.65
N TYR A 53 1.94 -21.54 5.75
CA TYR A 53 1.63 -22.83 5.14
C TYR A 53 0.43 -23.51 5.79
N GLU A 54 0.38 -23.58 7.12
CA GLU A 54 -0.72 -24.19 7.87
C GLU A 54 -2.05 -23.47 7.62
N THR A 55 -2.03 -22.13 7.56
CA THR A 55 -3.26 -21.33 7.44
C THR A 55 -3.74 -21.19 5.99
N TYR A 56 -2.81 -21.02 5.04
CA TYR A 56 -3.14 -20.63 3.66
C TYR A 56 -2.54 -21.54 2.59
N GLN A 57 -1.78 -22.57 2.98
CA GLN A 57 -1.05 -23.46 2.06
C GLN A 57 -0.04 -22.70 1.18
N PHE A 58 0.50 -21.59 1.68
CA PHE A 58 1.53 -20.81 0.99
C PHE A 58 2.93 -21.30 1.40
N PRO A 59 3.64 -22.04 0.53
CA PRO A 59 4.95 -22.54 0.85
C PRO A 59 5.97 -21.41 0.85
N SER A 60 6.91 -21.45 1.80
CA SER A 60 8.07 -20.54 1.86
C SER A 60 7.74 -19.05 2.01
N VAL A 61 6.53 -18.70 2.45
CA VAL A 61 6.12 -17.30 2.70
C VAL A 61 6.39 -16.93 4.15
N ALA A 62 7.32 -16.02 4.42
CA ALA A 62 7.66 -15.58 5.78
C ALA A 62 6.91 -14.31 6.24
N GLY A 63 6.21 -13.63 5.32
CA GLY A 63 5.44 -12.42 5.57
C GLY A 63 4.62 -12.00 4.36
N CYS A 64 3.68 -11.09 4.59
CA CYS A 64 2.84 -10.50 3.57
C CYS A 64 2.83 -8.98 3.77
N VAL A 65 2.92 -8.22 2.67
CA VAL A 65 2.76 -6.77 2.67
C VAL A 65 1.48 -6.48 1.89
N ASP A 66 0.45 -6.01 2.58
CA ASP A 66 -0.77 -5.53 1.93
C ASP A 66 -0.58 -4.06 1.55
N CYS A 67 -0.46 -3.80 0.25
CA CYS A 67 -0.39 -2.44 -0.27
C CYS A 67 -1.81 -2.01 -0.61
N THR A 68 -2.41 -1.14 0.20
CA THR A 68 -3.63 -0.42 -0.21
C THR A 68 -3.28 0.50 -1.38
N HIS A 69 -3.58 0.06 -2.61
CA HIS A 69 -3.26 0.82 -3.81
C HIS A 69 -4.16 2.07 -3.90
N ILE A 70 -3.58 3.25 -3.72
CA ILE A 70 -4.29 4.52 -3.97
C ILE A 70 -4.35 4.73 -5.49
N PRO A 71 -5.53 4.70 -6.13
CA PRO A 71 -5.64 4.90 -7.56
C PRO A 71 -5.20 6.33 -7.95
N ILE A 72 -4.21 6.42 -8.83
CA ILE A 72 -3.79 7.69 -9.43
C ILE A 72 -4.61 7.90 -10.70
N HIS A 73 -5.64 8.73 -10.61
CA HIS A 73 -6.44 9.10 -11.77
C HIS A 73 -5.76 10.22 -12.56
N SER A 74 -5.49 10.03 -13.85
CA SER A 74 -5.14 11.12 -14.74
C SER A 74 -6.41 11.89 -15.14
N VAL A 75 -6.35 13.22 -15.08
CA VAL A 75 -7.47 14.07 -15.50
C VAL A 75 -7.49 14.11 -17.03
N PHE A 76 -8.10 13.14 -17.69
CA PHE A 76 -8.45 13.28 -19.11
C PHE A 76 -9.78 14.02 -19.20
N VAL A 77 -9.74 15.35 -19.25
CA VAL A 77 -10.93 16.14 -19.60
C VAL A 77 -11.16 15.97 -21.11
N ALA A 78 -11.98 15.00 -21.49
CA ALA A 78 -12.59 15.00 -22.81
C ALA A 78 -13.54 16.21 -22.88
N ARG A 79 -13.07 17.33 -23.43
CA ARG A 79 -13.94 18.45 -23.81
C ARG A 79 -14.95 17.91 -24.81
N ARG A 80 -16.20 17.69 -24.39
CA ARG A 80 -17.31 17.52 -25.33
C ARG A 80 -17.47 18.86 -26.05
N VAL A 81 -17.03 18.91 -27.31
CA VAL A 81 -17.48 19.92 -28.26
C VAL A 81 -18.95 19.58 -28.53
N GLN A 82 -19.87 20.35 -27.94
CA GLN A 82 -21.26 20.37 -28.39
C GLN A 82 -21.31 21.24 -29.64
N THR A 83 -21.40 20.59 -30.80
CA THR A 83 -22.00 21.14 -32.03
C THR A 83 -23.51 21.08 -31.94
#